data_AF-A0A7J3MZP1-F1
#
_entry.id   AF-A0A7J3MZP1-F1
#
_cell.length_a   1.000
_cell.length_b   1.000
_cell.length_c   1.000
_cell.angle_alpha   90.00
_cell.angle_beta   90.00
_cell.angle_gamma   90.00
#
_symmetry.space_group_name_H-M   'P 1'
#
loop_
_entity.id
_entity.type
_entity.pdbx_description
1 polymer ?
#
loop_
_entity_poly.entity_id
_entity_poly.type
_entity_poly.pdbx_seq_one_letter_code
_entity_poly.pdbx_strand_id
1 'polypeptide(L)'
;MAKRRSKWRRTWQVVKKMMQEARKVKAYESLKQCPVCGNPHSLTISIKTDKTGEKRSAEVICNVCGFEHRFNEIPSIADEFWIYSKVLDIVHSETVEEKKEETTAETVSSEASVQDVENIEVEPHGEESEIPIDIDIEEEPQ
;
A
#
# COMPACT_ATOMS: atom_id res chain seq x y z
N MET A 1 22.06 -9.72 41.23
CA MET A 1 21.55 -8.48 40.60
C MET A 1 20.77 -8.77 39.30
N ALA A 2 19.64 -9.50 39.35
CA ALA A 2 18.91 -9.93 38.13
C ALA A 2 17.62 -9.14 37.82
N LYS A 3 17.13 -8.30 38.75
CA LYS A 3 15.81 -7.67 38.67
C LYS A 3 15.71 -6.47 37.71
N ARG A 4 16.82 -5.91 37.22
CA ARG A 4 16.77 -4.73 36.32
C ARG A 4 16.41 -5.06 34.87
N ARG A 5 16.70 -6.28 34.38
CA ARG A 5 16.43 -6.69 32.99
C ARG A 5 14.95 -6.96 32.68
N SER A 6 14.12 -7.22 33.70
CA SER A 6 12.69 -7.54 33.50
C SER A 6 11.82 -6.32 33.22
N LYS A 7 12.18 -5.14 33.75
CA LYS A 7 11.47 -3.88 33.48
C LYS A 7 11.60 -3.45 32.02
N TRP A 8 12.81 -3.58 31.45
CA TRP A 8 13.08 -3.17 30.07
C TRP A 8 12.34 -4.01 29.03
N ARG A 9 12.18 -5.33 29.25
CA ARG A 9 11.37 -6.18 28.35
C ARG A 9 9.90 -5.79 28.35
N ARG A 10 9.34 -5.43 29.52
CA ARG A 10 7.94 -5.00 29.62
C ARG A 10 7.70 -3.68 28.90
N THR A 11 8.57 -2.69 29.10
CA THR A 11 8.45 -1.40 28.39
C THR A 11 8.67 -1.56 26.89
N TRP A 12 9.61 -2.41 26.46
CA TRP A 12 9.85 -2.69 25.04
C TRP A 12 8.64 -3.35 24.37
N GLN A 13 7.98 -4.31 25.04
CA GLN A 13 6.75 -4.92 24.52
C GLN A 13 5.63 -3.89 24.33
N VAL A 14 5.50 -2.94 25.26
CA VAL A 14 4.53 -1.84 25.15
C VAL A 14 4.87 -0.92 23.98
N VAL A 15 6.13 -0.48 23.85
CA VAL A 15 6.58 0.37 22.73
C VAL A 15 6.37 -0.33 21.39
N LYS A 16 6.69 -1.63 21.31
CA LYS A 16 6.48 -2.42 20.09
C LYS A 16 5.00 -2.48 19.71
N LYS A 17 4.11 -2.68 20.69
CA LYS A 17 2.65 -2.65 20.45
C LYS A 17 2.20 -1.26 19.98
N MET A 18 2.68 -0.20 20.61
CA MET A 18 2.36 1.18 20.24
C MET A 18 2.83 1.50 18.81
N MET A 19 4.06 1.13 18.44
CA MET A 19 4.58 1.28 17.08
C MET A 19 3.76 0.48 16.06
N GLN A 20 3.31 -0.72 16.40
CA GLN A 20 2.44 -1.51 15.52
C GLN A 20 1.09 -0.83 15.30
N GLU A 21 0.49 -0.25 16.34
CA GLU A 21 -0.77 0.51 16.22
C GLU A 21 -0.56 1.76 15.35
N ALA A 22 0.53 2.51 15.56
CA ALA A 22 0.88 3.67 14.73
C ALA A 22 1.08 3.31 13.26
N ARG A 23 1.77 2.19 12.96
CA ARG A 23 1.93 1.69 11.58
C ARG A 23 0.60 1.34 10.93
N LYS A 24 -0.33 0.75 11.68
CA LYS A 24 -1.68 0.45 11.17
C LYS A 24 -2.43 1.72 10.82
N VAL A 25 -2.43 2.72 11.70
CA VAL A 25 -3.11 4.01 11.45
C VAL A 25 -2.54 4.67 10.19
N LYS A 26 -1.22 4.73 10.05
CA LYS A 26 -0.57 5.29 8.85
C LYS A 26 -0.96 4.56 7.56
N ALA A 27 -1.07 3.22 7.61
CA ALA A 27 -1.50 2.45 6.45
C ALA A 27 -2.96 2.77 6.07
N TYR A 28 -3.87 2.89 7.05
CA TYR A 28 -5.26 3.31 6.78
C TYR A 28 -5.37 4.75 6.29
N GLU A 29 -4.51 5.66 6.75
CA GLU A 29 -4.46 7.03 6.22
C GLU A 29 -3.99 7.07 4.77
N SER A 30 -3.03 6.21 4.40
CA SER A 30 -2.54 6.13 3.02
C SER A 30 -3.62 5.68 2.02
N LEU A 31 -4.62 4.91 2.46
CA LEU A 31 -5.76 4.52 1.63
C LEU A 31 -6.65 5.69 1.21
N LYS A 32 -6.55 6.83 1.91
CA LYS A 32 -7.34 8.04 1.60
C LYS A 32 -6.60 9.01 0.69
N GLN A 33 -5.36 8.69 0.32
CA GLN A 33 -4.57 9.51 -0.59
C GLN A 33 -4.97 9.20 -2.02
N CYS A 34 -5.23 10.22 -2.84
CA CYS A 34 -5.52 9.99 -4.25
C CYS A 34 -4.22 9.66 -5.00
N PRO A 35 -4.16 8.56 -5.78
CA PRO A 35 -2.95 8.20 -6.53
C PRO A 35 -2.68 9.11 -7.74
N VAL A 36 -3.70 9.84 -8.22
CA VAL A 36 -3.58 10.74 -9.37
C VAL A 36 -3.03 12.11 -8.96
N CYS A 37 -3.57 12.72 -7.91
CA CYS A 37 -3.19 14.07 -7.49
C CYS A 37 -2.36 14.14 -6.20
N GLY A 38 -2.18 13.01 -5.50
CA GLY A 38 -1.38 12.94 -4.27
C GLY A 38 -2.02 13.57 -3.04
N ASN A 39 -3.21 14.17 -3.15
CA ASN A 39 -3.85 14.87 -2.02
C ASN A 39 -4.33 13.87 -0.94
N PRO A 40 -3.90 14.05 0.33
CA PRO A 40 -4.37 13.22 1.42
C PRO A 40 -5.85 13.51 1.72
N HIS A 41 -6.60 12.49 2.15
CA HIS A 41 -8.02 12.58 2.52
C HIS A 41 -8.99 13.01 1.40
N SER A 42 -8.55 13.02 0.15
CA SER A 42 -9.38 13.41 -0.99
C SER A 42 -10.13 12.24 -1.63
N LEU A 43 -9.67 11.01 -1.39
CA LEU A 43 -10.22 9.79 -1.97
C LEU A 43 -11.29 9.19 -1.05
N THR A 44 -12.46 8.91 -1.62
CA THR A 44 -13.57 8.24 -0.97
C THR A 44 -13.86 6.92 -1.68
N ILE A 45 -13.85 5.82 -0.94
CA ILE A 45 -14.17 4.48 -1.44
C ILE A 45 -15.48 4.07 -0.79
N SER A 46 -16.50 3.78 -1.61
CA SER A 46 -17.83 3.36 -1.15
C SER A 46 -18.16 1.98 -1.70
N ILE A 47 -18.29 1.00 -0.80
CA ILE A 47 -18.68 -0.37 -1.15
C ILE A 47 -20.19 -0.50 -0.99
N LYS A 48 -20.89 -0.77 -2.09
CA LYS A 48 -22.33 -1.01 -2.14
C LYS A 48 -22.55 -2.52 -2.30
N THR A 49 -23.32 -3.10 -1.38
CA THR A 49 -23.71 -4.51 -1.46
C THR A 49 -25.18 -4.58 -1.86
N ASP A 50 -25.49 -5.35 -2.89
CA ASP A 50 -26.89 -5.55 -3.29
C ASP A 50 -27.64 -6.38 -2.25
N LYS A 51 -28.98 -6.19 -2.20
CA LYS A 51 -29.87 -6.84 -1.22
C LYS A 51 -29.81 -8.37 -1.25
N THR A 52 -29.42 -8.95 -2.38
CA THR A 52 -29.26 -10.40 -2.58
C THR A 52 -27.91 -10.91 -2.08
N GLY A 53 -26.97 -10.02 -1.73
CA GLY A 53 -25.63 -10.36 -1.22
C GLY A 53 -24.66 -10.95 -2.24
N GLU A 54 -25.14 -11.35 -3.43
CA GLU A 54 -24.34 -11.95 -4.49
C GLU A 54 -23.47 -10.96 -5.25
N LYS A 55 -23.93 -9.71 -5.38
CA LYS A 55 -23.23 -8.67 -6.14
C LYS A 55 -22.80 -7.55 -5.22
N ARG A 56 -21.52 -7.23 -5.28
CA ARG A 56 -20.92 -6.07 -4.63
C ARG A 56 -20.32 -5.19 -5.70
N SER A 57 -20.56 -3.90 -5.57
CA SER A 57 -19.97 -2.86 -6.40
C SER A 57 -19.19 -1.90 -5.51
N ALA A 58 -18.14 -1.31 -6.05
CA ALA A 58 -17.38 -0.27 -5.38
C ALA A 58 -17.28 0.96 -6.28
N GLU A 59 -17.45 2.11 -5.65
CA GLU A 59 -17.31 3.42 -6.29
C GLU A 59 -16.17 4.16 -5.61
N VAL A 60 -15.19 4.59 -6.40
CA VAL A 60 -14.02 5.33 -5.94
C VAL A 60 -14.07 6.71 -6.55
N ILE A 61 -14.08 7.75 -5.71
CA ILE A 61 -14.20 9.14 -6.15
C ILE A 61 -13.13 9.98 -5.44
N CYS A 62 -12.41 10.81 -6.20
CA CYS A 62 -11.57 11.86 -5.66
C CYS A 62 -12.26 13.22 -5.81
N ASN A 63 -12.47 13.91 -4.69
CA ASN A 63 -13.16 15.21 -4.68
C ASN A 63 -12.29 16.38 -5.21
N VAL A 64 -10.99 16.17 -5.42
CA VAL A 64 -10.06 17.24 -5.82
C VAL A 64 -9.75 17.20 -7.32
N CYS A 65 -9.31 16.06 -7.85
CA CYS A 65 -9.03 15.93 -9.28
C CYS A 65 -10.22 15.40 -10.11
N GLY A 66 -11.30 14.97 -9.46
CA GLY A 66 -12.47 14.41 -10.14
C GLY A 66 -12.27 13.00 -10.68
N PHE A 67 -11.21 12.29 -10.26
CA PHE A 67 -11.03 10.88 -10.62
C PHE A 67 -12.20 10.05 -10.09
N GLU A 68 -12.87 9.32 -10.99
CA GLU A 68 -13.97 8.43 -10.66
C GLU A 68 -13.75 7.07 -11.32
N HIS A 69 -13.85 5.99 -10.54
CA HIS A 69 -13.81 4.64 -11.06
C HIS A 69 -14.84 3.75 -10.36
N ARG A 70 -15.50 2.89 -11.15
CA ARG A 70 -16.58 2.02 -10.68
C ARG A 70 -16.24 0.57 -10.97
N PHE A 71 -16.22 -0.25 -9.93
CA PHE A 71 -16.07 -1.69 -10.03
C PHE A 71 -17.44 -2.33 -9.87
N ASN A 72 -17.93 -3.00 -10.91
CA ASN A 72 -19.29 -3.52 -10.94
C ASN A 72 -19.44 -4.94 -10.34
N GLU A 73 -18.34 -5.66 -10.10
CA GLU A 73 -18.36 -7.02 -9.56
C GLU A 73 -17.10 -7.27 -8.72
N ILE A 74 -17.17 -6.97 -7.42
CA ILE A 74 -16.07 -7.23 -6.49
C ILE A 74 -16.33 -8.46 -5.60
N PRO A 75 -15.28 -9.22 -5.24
CA PRO A 75 -15.41 -10.36 -4.34
C PRO A 75 -16.05 -10.00 -3.00
N SER A 76 -16.76 -10.95 -2.39
CA SER A 76 -17.36 -10.78 -1.05
C SER A 76 -16.34 -10.59 0.08
N ILE A 77 -15.06 -10.90 -0.18
CA ILE A 77 -13.95 -10.66 0.76
C ILE A 77 -13.18 -9.37 0.47
N ALA A 78 -13.59 -8.61 -0.56
CA ALA A 78 -12.90 -7.40 -0.94
C ALA A 78 -13.18 -6.27 0.08
N ASP A 79 -12.10 -5.77 0.66
CA ASP A 79 -12.08 -4.60 1.52
C ASP A 79 -11.61 -3.35 0.76
N GLU A 80 -11.66 -2.18 1.41
CA GLU A 80 -11.15 -0.90 0.89
C GLU A 80 -9.71 -1.00 0.38
N PHE A 81 -8.85 -1.77 1.07
CA PHE A 81 -7.45 -1.96 0.68
C PHE A 81 -7.32 -2.68 -0.67
N TRP A 82 -8.16 -3.70 -0.90
CA TRP A 82 -8.15 -4.45 -2.16
C TRP A 82 -8.55 -3.55 -3.33
N ILE A 83 -9.59 -2.75 -3.13
CA ILE A 83 -10.08 -1.79 -4.13
C ILE A 83 -9.02 -0.73 -4.41
N TYR A 84 -8.40 -0.17 -3.36
CA TYR A 84 -7.33 0.81 -3.52
C TYR A 84 -6.14 0.23 -4.30
N SER A 85 -5.72 -1.01 -4.01
CA SER A 85 -4.68 -1.69 -4.77
C SER A 85 -5.05 -1.82 -6.25
N LYS A 86 -6.31 -2.12 -6.57
CA LYS A 86 -6.77 -2.18 -7.96
C LYS A 86 -6.78 -0.82 -8.65
N VAL A 87 -7.10 0.24 -7.94
CA VAL A 87 -7.01 1.60 -8.47
C VAL A 87 -5.55 1.97 -8.78
N LEU A 88 -4.60 1.59 -7.93
CA LEU A 88 -3.17 1.79 -8.20
C LEU A 88 -2.72 1.05 -9.45
N ASP A 89 -3.15 -0.20 -9.62
CA ASP A 89 -2.83 -0.98 -10.82
C ASP A 89 -3.35 -0.28 -12.08
N ILE A 90 -4.58 0.26 -12.04
CA ILE A 90 -5.19 0.98 -13.18
C ILE A 90 -4.40 2.23 -13.52
N VAL A 91 -4.14 3.10 -12.53
CA VAL A 91 -3.41 4.36 -12.74
C VAL A 91 -2.01 4.10 -13.26
N HIS A 92 -1.32 3.06 -12.76
CA HIS A 92 -0.01 2.70 -13.29
C HIS A 92 -0.11 2.08 -14.69
N SER A 93 -1.12 1.28 -14.99
CA SER A 93 -1.28 0.67 -16.32
C SER A 93 -1.58 1.70 -17.41
N GLU A 94 -2.40 2.72 -17.13
CA GLU A 94 -2.71 3.82 -18.06
C GLU A 94 -1.44 4.59 -18.45
N THR A 95 -0.54 4.85 -17.49
CA THR A 95 0.73 5.54 -17.79
C THR A 95 1.71 4.73 -18.64
N VAL A 96 1.52 3.41 -18.75
CA VAL A 96 2.40 2.53 -19.54
C VAL A 96 1.87 2.35 -20.96
N GLU A 97 0.56 2.38 -21.17
CA GLU A 97 -0.02 2.22 -22.52
C GLU A 97 0.14 3.46 -23.40
N GLU A 98 0.24 4.67 -22.82
CA GLU A 98 0.62 5.89 -23.57
C GLU A 98 2.05 5.83 -24.16
N LYS A 99 2.87 4.82 -23.79
CA LYS A 99 4.19 4.57 -24.40
C LYS A 99 4.23 3.37 -25.36
N LYS A 100 3.13 2.66 -25.59
CA LYS A 100 3.11 1.47 -26.45
C LYS A 100 2.18 1.54 -27.65
N GLU A 101 1.43 2.61 -27.83
CA GLU A 101 0.67 2.84 -29.06
C GLU A 101 1.54 3.41 -30.20
N GLU A 102 2.57 2.67 -30.60
CA GLU A 102 3.13 2.80 -31.96
C GLU A 102 3.94 1.56 -32.41
N THR A 103 3.44 0.34 -32.18
CA THR A 103 3.85 -0.80 -33.03
C THR A 103 2.72 -1.83 -33.16
N THR A 104 1.97 -1.65 -34.24
CA THR A 104 1.50 -2.66 -35.20
C THR A 104 0.90 -3.98 -34.70
N ALA A 105 -0.35 -4.15 -35.11
CA ALA A 105 -1.17 -5.35 -35.04
C ALA A 105 -0.59 -6.57 -35.80
N GLU A 106 -1.12 -7.73 -35.38
CA GLU A 106 -1.16 -9.05 -36.03
C GLU A 106 0.12 -9.90 -36.10
N THR A 107 0.25 -10.89 -35.19
CA THR A 107 0.21 -12.32 -35.58
C THR A 107 0.00 -13.29 -34.38
N VAL A 108 -1.23 -13.80 -34.30
CA VAL A 108 -1.70 -15.18 -34.07
C VAL A 108 -0.76 -16.22 -33.39
N SER A 109 -1.28 -16.82 -32.30
CA SER A 109 -1.24 -18.25 -31.89
C SER A 109 0.09 -19.01 -31.83
N SER A 110 0.40 -19.59 -30.67
CA SER A 110 0.39 -21.06 -30.40
C SER A 110 1.27 -21.43 -29.18
N GLU A 111 0.66 -22.19 -28.27
CA GLU A 111 1.19 -23.36 -27.55
C GLU A 111 2.56 -23.32 -26.82
N ALA A 112 2.46 -23.54 -25.50
CA ALA A 112 3.29 -24.39 -24.65
C ALA A 112 4.79 -24.53 -24.94
N SER A 113 5.63 -24.01 -24.03
CA SER A 113 6.84 -24.74 -23.63
C SER A 113 7.31 -24.34 -22.23
N VAL A 114 7.53 -25.38 -21.43
CA VAL A 114 8.13 -25.41 -20.10
C VAL A 114 9.64 -25.47 -20.25
N GLN A 115 10.39 -24.66 -19.50
CA GLN A 115 11.68 -24.96 -18.84
C GLN A 115 12.20 -23.66 -18.18
N ASP A 116 12.27 -23.60 -16.85
CA ASP A 116 13.47 -23.92 -16.03
C ASP A 116 14.68 -23.04 -16.37
N VAL A 117 14.84 -21.91 -15.66
CA VAL A 117 16.14 -21.23 -15.49
C VAL A 117 16.23 -20.56 -14.11
N GLU A 118 16.98 -21.23 -13.24
CA GLU A 118 17.98 -20.72 -12.29
C GLU A 118 17.62 -19.56 -11.34
N ASN A 119 17.26 -19.96 -10.11
CA ASN A 119 18.02 -19.71 -8.88
C ASN A 119 18.94 -18.46 -8.88
N ILE A 120 18.37 -17.29 -8.57
CA ILE A 120 19.14 -16.11 -8.19
C ILE A 120 19.29 -16.11 -6.66
N GLU A 121 20.49 -16.46 -6.20
CA GLU A 121 20.97 -16.15 -4.85
C GLU A 121 21.00 -14.62 -4.70
N VAL A 122 20.05 -14.06 -3.96
CA VAL A 122 20.11 -12.67 -3.50
C VAL A 122 20.80 -12.68 -2.14
N GLU A 123 22.08 -12.32 -2.12
CA GLU A 123 22.80 -12.00 -0.89
C GLU A 123 22.09 -10.85 -0.14
N PRO A 124 21.91 -10.94 1.19
CA PRO A 124 21.39 -9.83 1.98
C PRO A 124 22.51 -8.82 2.24
N HIS A 125 22.54 -7.74 1.45
CA HIS A 125 23.35 -6.56 1.79
C HIS A 125 22.72 -5.88 3.02
N GLY A 126 23.29 -6.18 4.18
CA GLY A 126 23.12 -5.38 5.38
C GLY A 126 23.92 -4.09 5.24
N GLU A 127 23.23 -2.96 5.22
CA GLU A 127 23.83 -1.67 5.57
C GLU A 127 23.00 -1.09 6.71
N GLU A 128 23.54 -1.32 7.92
CA GLU A 128 23.20 -0.64 9.14
C GLU A 128 23.51 0.86 8.96
N SER A 129 22.48 1.67 8.71
CA SER A 129 22.59 3.12 8.85
C SER A 129 22.36 3.48 10.32
N GLU A 130 23.47 3.55 11.05
CA GLU A 130 23.55 4.23 12.33
C GLU A 130 23.24 5.72 12.10
N ILE A 131 22.12 6.20 12.65
CA ILE A 131 21.84 7.63 12.77
C ILE A 131 22.13 8.00 14.23
N PRO A 132 23.28 8.61 14.55
CA PRO A 132 23.49 9.27 15.82
C PRO A 132 22.72 10.60 15.80
N ILE A 133 21.61 10.65 16.54
CA ILE A 133 20.90 11.90 16.82
C ILE A 133 21.32 12.33 18.22
N ASP A 134 22.47 12.99 18.30
CA ASP A 134 22.82 13.85 19.43
C ASP A 134 22.03 15.15 19.25
N ILE A 135 20.90 15.27 19.96
CA ILE A 135 20.22 16.55 20.17
C ILE A 135 20.62 17.00 21.57
N ASP A 136 21.61 17.88 21.62
CA ASP A 136 21.88 18.74 22.77
C ASP A 136 20.67 19.65 22.99
N ILE A 137 19.89 19.37 24.03
CA ILE A 137 18.90 20.30 24.56
C ILE A 137 19.64 21.14 25.59
N GLU A 138 20.07 22.33 25.19
CA GLU A 138 20.51 23.36 26.11
C GLU A 138 19.30 23.85 26.93
N GLU A 139 19.37 23.62 28.25
CA GLU A 139 18.57 24.31 29.26
C GLU A 139 18.87 25.81 29.21
N GLU A 140 17.88 26.63 28.85
CA GLU A 140 17.83 28.03 29.31
C GLU A 140 16.87 28.14 30.50
N PRO A 141 17.36 28.56 31.68
CA PRO A 141 16.51 29.00 32.78
C PRO A 141 16.21 30.50 32.66
N GLN A 142 14.93 30.86 32.69
CA GLN A 142 14.45 32.17 33.15
C GLN A 142 13.27 32.01 34.10
#